data_AF-A0A4U1BGD0-F1
#
_entry.id   AF-A0A4U1BGD0-F1
#
_cell.length_a   1.000
_cell.length_b   1.000
_cell.length_c   1.000
_cell.angle_alpha   90.00
_cell.angle_beta   90.00
_cell.angle_gamma   90.00
#
_symmetry.space_group_name_H-M   'P 1'
#
loop_
_entity.id
_entity.type
_entity.pdbx_description
1 polymer ?
#
loop_
_entity_poly.entity_id
_entity_poly.type
_entity_poly.pdbx_seq_one_letter_code
_entity_poly.pdbx_strand_id
1 'polypeptide(L)'
;MENKQNLVNFIIPVLSALLAFFGAIGGSYLSSAKSEELWSKSLIYNAEKVVLEKKIDLIERVSKVANSSLKYQAHQRYLNEMAVIAKTYESCNNKSECEKPVSREEFLRISTVRAELNAEFSSTLKLISLYFGDDVDVPLLELSRKEQWWSDSRREFEALIKAMTKEV
;
A
#
# COMPACT_ATOMS: atom_id res chain seq x y z
N MET A 1 -64.91 -52.19 -5.27
CA MET A 1 -64.36 -50.82 -5.34
C MET A 1 -63.07 -50.66 -4.52
N GLU A 2 -62.74 -51.57 -3.59
CA GLU A 2 -61.53 -51.52 -2.75
C GLU A 2 -60.19 -51.55 -3.51
N ASN A 3 -60.11 -52.27 -4.64
CA ASN A 3 -58.83 -52.44 -5.34
C ASN A 3 -58.30 -51.14 -6.00
N LYS A 4 -59.19 -50.17 -6.30
CA LYS A 4 -58.80 -48.85 -6.82
C LYS A 4 -58.33 -47.89 -5.71
N GLN A 5 -58.87 -48.02 -4.50
CA GLN A 5 -58.44 -47.19 -3.35
C GLN A 5 -57.04 -47.56 -2.87
N ASN A 6 -56.68 -48.84 -2.87
CA ASN A 6 -55.33 -49.30 -2.51
C ASN A 6 -54.26 -48.83 -3.52
N LEU A 7 -54.60 -48.79 -4.80
CA LEU A 7 -53.70 -48.35 -5.87
C LEU A 7 -53.43 -46.83 -5.78
N VAL A 8 -54.46 -46.03 -5.48
CA VAL A 8 -54.32 -44.58 -5.26
C VAL A 8 -53.54 -44.28 -3.97
N ASN A 9 -53.82 -45.03 -2.89
CA ASN A 9 -53.09 -44.88 -1.62
C ASN A 9 -51.62 -45.30 -1.70
N PHE A 10 -51.24 -46.12 -2.69
CA PHE A 10 -49.85 -46.49 -2.95
C PHE A 10 -49.16 -45.50 -3.91
N ILE A 11 -49.85 -45.03 -4.95
CA ILE A 11 -49.31 -44.12 -5.96
C ILE A 11 -48.98 -42.73 -5.37
N ILE A 12 -49.86 -42.19 -4.52
CA ILE A 12 -49.67 -40.85 -3.93
C ILE A 12 -48.36 -40.75 -3.11
N PRO A 13 -48.07 -41.63 -2.15
CA PRO A 13 -46.81 -41.56 -1.39
C PRO A 13 -45.57 -41.81 -2.25
N VAL A 14 -45.66 -42.65 -3.29
CA VAL A 14 -44.55 -42.85 -4.25
C VAL A 14 -44.28 -41.58 -5.06
N LEU A 15 -45.32 -40.92 -5.57
CA LEU A 15 -45.21 -39.63 -6.26
C LEU A 15 -44.66 -38.54 -5.34
N SER A 16 -45.14 -38.47 -4.10
CA SER A 16 -44.63 -37.54 -3.09
C SER A 16 -43.17 -37.79 -2.75
N ALA A 17 -42.74 -39.05 -2.63
CA ALA A 17 -41.35 -39.41 -2.40
C ALA A 17 -40.46 -39.03 -3.59
N LEU A 18 -40.93 -39.26 -4.83
CA LEU A 18 -40.21 -38.84 -6.03
C LEU A 18 -40.10 -37.31 -6.14
N LEU A 19 -41.19 -36.58 -5.87
CA LEU A 19 -41.18 -35.11 -5.83
C LEU A 19 -40.25 -34.58 -4.74
N ALA A 20 -40.24 -35.18 -3.55
CA ALA A 20 -39.31 -34.82 -2.48
C ALA A 20 -37.86 -35.10 -2.87
N PHE A 21 -37.59 -36.23 -3.53
CA PHE A 21 -36.25 -36.59 -4.01
C PHE A 21 -35.74 -35.64 -5.09
N PHE A 22 -36.54 -35.37 -6.13
CA PHE A 22 -36.17 -34.41 -7.17
C PHE A 22 -36.11 -32.97 -6.66
N GLY A 23 -36.98 -32.60 -5.71
CA GLY A 23 -36.93 -31.32 -5.02
C GLY A 23 -35.66 -31.16 -4.18
N ALA A 24 -35.22 -32.21 -3.49
CA ALA A 24 -33.97 -32.20 -2.72
C ALA A 24 -32.73 -32.13 -3.62
N ILE A 25 -32.72 -32.87 -4.74
CA ILE A 25 -31.62 -32.80 -5.72
C ILE A 25 -31.58 -31.43 -6.38
N GLY A 26 -32.71 -30.93 -6.85
CA GLY A 26 -32.83 -29.60 -7.47
C GLY A 26 -32.42 -28.50 -6.50
N GLY A 27 -32.90 -28.56 -5.25
CA GLY A 27 -32.54 -27.62 -4.19
C GLY A 27 -31.06 -27.69 -3.81
N SER A 28 -30.47 -28.88 -3.74
CA SER A 28 -29.04 -29.06 -3.44
C SER A 28 -28.15 -28.54 -4.56
N TYR A 29 -28.52 -28.79 -5.81
CA TYR A 29 -27.79 -28.27 -6.98
C TYR A 29 -27.84 -26.75 -7.05
N LEU A 30 -29.03 -26.15 -6.89
CA LEU A 30 -29.21 -24.70 -6.88
C LEU A 30 -28.45 -24.04 -5.71
N SER A 31 -28.51 -24.66 -4.53
CA SER A 31 -27.79 -24.20 -3.34
C SER A 31 -26.28 -24.27 -3.54
N SER A 32 -25.77 -25.36 -4.12
CA SER A 32 -24.34 -25.52 -4.43
C SER A 32 -23.86 -24.49 -5.44
N ALA A 33 -24.59 -24.29 -6.55
CA ALA A 33 -24.24 -23.30 -7.57
C ALA A 33 -24.23 -21.88 -7.01
N LYS A 34 -25.22 -21.54 -6.17
CA LYS A 34 -25.30 -20.22 -5.52
C LYS A 34 -24.23 -20.04 -4.44
N SER A 35 -23.85 -21.11 -3.74
CA SER A 35 -22.76 -21.11 -2.76
C SER A 35 -21.40 -20.86 -3.43
N GLU A 36 -21.16 -21.49 -4.59
CA GLU A 36 -19.94 -21.29 -5.38
C GLU A 36 -19.85 -19.85 -5.95
N GLU A 37 -20.99 -19.30 -6.41
CA GLU A 37 -21.07 -17.89 -6.81
C GLU A 37 -20.80 -16.93 -5.64
N LEU A 38 -21.35 -17.21 -4.45
CA LEU A 38 -21.10 -16.41 -3.25
C LEU A 38 -19.64 -16.54 -2.77
N TRP A 39 -19.04 -17.73 -2.89
CA TRP A 39 -17.65 -17.96 -2.53
C TRP A 39 -16.68 -17.25 -3.47
N SER A 40 -16.92 -17.30 -4.78
CA SER A 40 -16.12 -16.54 -5.76
C SER A 40 -16.26 -15.04 -5.59
N LYS A 41 -17.48 -14.53 -5.34
CA LYS A 41 -17.69 -13.11 -4.98
C LYS A 41 -16.97 -12.73 -3.68
N SER A 42 -17.00 -13.60 -2.67
CA SER A 42 -16.27 -13.38 -1.41
C SER A 42 -14.76 -13.31 -1.62
N LEU A 43 -14.19 -14.18 -2.45
CA LEU A 43 -12.77 -14.13 -2.80
C LEU A 43 -12.39 -12.83 -3.51
N ILE A 44 -13.16 -12.41 -4.50
CA ILE A 44 -12.94 -11.15 -5.23
C ILE A 44 -13.02 -9.97 -4.26
N TYR A 45 -14.08 -9.91 -3.45
CA TYR A 45 -14.27 -8.85 -2.46
C TYR A 45 -13.13 -8.79 -1.44
N ASN A 46 -12.66 -9.94 -0.96
CA ASN A 46 -11.51 -9.99 -0.05
C ASN A 46 -10.21 -9.52 -0.73
N ALA A 47 -10.00 -9.89 -2.00
CA ALA A 47 -8.85 -9.41 -2.75
C ALA A 47 -8.91 -7.89 -2.98
N GLU A 48 -10.06 -7.36 -3.38
CA GLU A 48 -10.30 -5.92 -3.56
C GLU A 48 -10.09 -5.16 -2.25
N LYS A 49 -10.59 -5.70 -1.13
CA LYS A 49 -10.39 -5.12 0.20
C LYS A 49 -8.91 -5.03 0.56
N VAL A 50 -8.12 -6.09 0.31
CA VAL A 50 -6.68 -6.07 0.59
C VAL A 50 -5.97 -5.02 -0.26
N VAL A 51 -6.34 -4.89 -1.54
CA VAL A 51 -5.78 -3.85 -2.42
C VAL A 51 -6.14 -2.45 -1.90
N LEU A 52 -7.39 -2.23 -1.52
CA LEU A 52 -7.86 -0.96 -0.96
C LEU A 52 -7.11 -0.59 0.33
N GLU A 53 -6.95 -1.54 1.26
CA GLU A 53 -6.17 -1.34 2.49
C GLU A 53 -4.72 -0.97 2.18
N LYS A 54 -4.10 -1.60 1.16
CA LYS A 54 -2.75 -1.24 0.71
C LYS A 54 -2.69 0.15 0.07
N LYS A 55 -3.70 0.55 -0.70
CA LYS A 55 -3.79 1.91 -1.25
C LYS A 55 -3.86 2.95 -0.13
N ILE A 56 -4.69 2.72 0.90
CA ILE A 56 -4.81 3.61 2.06
C ILE A 56 -3.49 3.70 2.83
N ASP A 57 -2.84 2.57 3.13
CA ASP A 57 -1.53 2.52 3.80
C ASP A 57 -0.46 3.30 3.01
N LEU A 58 -0.48 3.22 1.68
CA LEU A 58 0.43 3.98 0.83
C LEU A 58 0.15 5.50 0.87
N ILE A 59 -1.11 5.93 0.93
CA ILE A 59 -1.45 7.36 1.10
C ILE A 59 -0.89 7.89 2.43
N GLU A 60 -1.05 7.12 3.51
CA GLU A 60 -0.47 7.48 4.81
C GLU A 60 1.05 7.53 4.76
N ARG A 61 1.68 6.56 4.08
CA ARG A 61 3.13 6.50 3.92
C ARG A 61 3.67 7.69 3.13
N VAL A 62 3.00 8.11 2.06
CA VAL A 62 3.35 9.34 1.31
C VAL A 62 3.28 10.55 2.23
N SER A 63 2.25 10.66 3.05
CA SER A 63 2.09 11.76 4.00
C SER A 63 3.22 11.78 5.03
N LYS A 64 3.63 10.62 5.55
CA LYS A 64 4.80 10.49 6.45
C LYS A 64 6.10 10.92 5.76
N VAL A 65 6.30 10.50 4.51
CA VAL A 65 7.48 10.88 3.71
C VAL A 65 7.50 12.39 3.45
N ALA A 66 6.38 12.97 3.04
CA ALA A 66 6.23 14.41 2.84
C ALA A 66 6.59 15.20 4.10
N ASN A 67 6.14 14.74 5.28
CA ASN A 67 6.46 15.36 6.56
C ASN A 67 7.92 15.13 7.00
N SER A 68 8.58 14.08 6.52
CA SER A 68 9.98 13.81 6.82
C SER A 68 10.97 14.66 6.00
N SER A 69 10.48 15.41 5.01
CA SER A 69 11.27 16.36 4.19
C SER A 69 12.09 17.34 5.04
N LEU A 70 11.47 17.97 6.06
CA LEU A 70 12.15 18.90 6.96
C LEU A 70 13.27 18.21 7.75
N LYS A 71 13.03 16.98 8.20
CA LYS A 71 14.04 16.18 8.91
C LYS A 71 15.21 15.83 7.99
N TYR A 72 14.92 15.44 6.75
CA TYR A 72 15.95 15.20 5.74
C TYR A 72 16.77 16.47 5.49
N GLN A 73 16.10 17.60 5.29
CA GLN A 73 16.76 18.88 5.03
C GLN A 73 17.68 19.28 6.18
N ALA A 74 17.26 19.10 7.44
CA ALA A 74 18.09 19.35 8.60
C ALA A 74 19.36 18.48 8.62
N HIS A 75 19.22 17.17 8.37
CA HIS A 75 20.36 16.27 8.30
C HIS A 75 21.30 16.61 7.12
N GLN A 76 20.76 16.97 5.96
CA GLN A 76 21.56 17.36 4.80
C GLN A 76 22.33 18.67 5.05
N ARG A 77 21.70 19.67 5.68
CA ARG A 77 22.37 20.92 6.07
C ARG A 77 23.50 20.66 7.06
N TYR A 78 23.22 19.86 8.09
CA TYR A 78 24.23 19.47 9.07
C TYR A 78 25.43 18.77 8.42
N LEU A 79 25.20 17.80 7.53
CA LEU A 79 26.31 17.12 6.82
C LEU A 79 27.12 18.07 5.94
N ASN A 80 26.47 19.04 5.30
CA ASN A 80 27.16 20.07 4.50
C ASN A 80 28.03 20.97 5.38
N GLU A 81 27.52 21.42 6.53
CA GLU A 81 28.27 22.22 7.51
C GLU A 81 29.48 21.43 8.04
N MET A 82 29.30 20.15 8.36
CA MET A 82 30.39 19.27 8.81
C MET A 82 31.47 19.09 7.74
N ALA A 83 31.09 19.02 6.46
CA ALA A 83 32.06 18.97 5.37
C ALA A 83 32.89 20.25 5.27
N VAL A 84 32.27 21.42 5.51
CA VAL A 84 32.97 22.72 5.54
C VAL A 84 33.92 22.81 6.73
N ILE A 85 33.49 22.39 7.93
CA ILE A 85 34.34 22.35 9.13
C ILE A 85 35.52 21.41 8.91
N ALA A 86 35.29 20.19 8.38
CA ALA A 86 36.35 19.23 8.11
C ALA A 86 37.40 19.80 7.13
N LYS A 87 36.96 20.45 6.05
CA LYS A 87 37.86 21.10 5.08
C LYS A 87 38.65 22.24 5.72
N THR A 88 38.00 23.05 6.54
CA THR A 88 38.64 24.17 7.25
C THR A 88 39.68 23.66 8.23
N TYR A 89 39.36 22.60 8.99
CA TYR A 89 40.27 21.96 9.94
C TYR A 89 41.53 21.39 9.26
N GLU A 90 41.38 20.78 8.07
CA GLU A 90 42.51 20.28 7.28
C GLU A 90 43.46 21.42 6.86
N SER A 91 42.90 22.57 6.46
CA SER A 91 43.67 23.76 6.07
C SER A 91 44.23 24.60 7.22
N CYS A 92 43.93 24.23 8.47
CA CYS A 92 44.25 25.05 9.63
C CYS A 92 45.70 24.85 10.11
N ASN A 93 46.50 25.92 10.05
CA ASN A 93 47.90 25.92 10.52
C ASN A 93 48.02 25.70 12.03
N ASN A 94 47.05 26.16 12.83
CA ASN A 94 47.08 26.08 14.29
C ASN A 94 45.88 25.25 14.80
N LYS A 95 46.01 23.92 14.71
CA LYS A 95 44.92 22.95 14.96
C LYS A 95 44.30 23.00 16.37
N SER A 96 44.95 23.66 17.34
CA SER A 96 44.42 23.85 18.70
C SER A 96 43.34 24.93 18.79
N GLU A 97 43.32 25.88 17.86
CA GLU A 97 42.36 27.00 17.82
C GLU A 97 41.21 26.75 16.83
N CYS A 98 41.34 25.73 15.98
CA CYS A 98 40.33 25.37 15.00
C CYS A 98 39.29 24.40 15.55
N GLU A 99 38.05 24.61 15.14
CA GLU A 99 36.94 23.71 15.43
C GLU A 99 37.22 22.32 14.87
N LYS A 100 37.15 21.30 15.73
CA LYS A 100 37.36 19.93 15.32
C LYS A 100 36.11 19.41 14.61
N PRO A 101 36.26 18.65 13.52
CA PRO A 101 35.13 17.96 12.92
C PRO A 101 34.52 16.96 13.90
N VAL A 102 33.24 16.68 13.69
CA VAL A 102 32.50 15.65 14.44
C VAL A 102 33.16 14.28 14.31
N SER A 103 32.88 13.41 15.30
CA SER A 103 33.40 12.05 15.27
C SER A 103 32.86 11.28 14.06
N ARG A 104 33.62 10.27 13.64
CA ARG A 104 33.22 9.38 12.53
C ARG A 104 31.89 8.69 12.85
N GLU A 105 31.68 8.29 14.10
CA GLU A 105 30.48 7.61 14.56
C GLU A 105 29.24 8.49 14.41
N GLU A 106 29.33 9.77 14.77
CA GLU A 106 28.23 10.71 14.62
C GLU A 106 27.95 11.03 13.15
N PHE A 107 28.98 11.25 12.34
CA PHE A 107 28.83 11.43 10.90
C PHE A 107 28.11 10.24 10.25
N LEU A 108 28.55 9.01 10.57
CA LEU A 108 27.92 7.78 10.07
C LEU A 108 26.46 7.69 10.51
N ARG A 109 26.16 7.95 11.79
CA ARG A 109 24.79 7.94 12.30
C ARG A 109 23.86 8.86 11.52
N ILE A 110 24.26 10.11 11.28
CA ILE A 110 23.44 11.08 10.54
C ILE A 110 23.34 10.69 9.05
N SER A 111 24.43 10.23 8.44
CA SER A 111 24.43 9.77 7.06
C SER A 111 23.48 8.58 6.84
N THR A 112 23.45 7.63 7.78
CA THR A 112 22.52 6.49 7.75
C THR A 112 21.07 6.94 7.81
N VAL A 113 20.71 7.84 8.74
CA VAL A 113 19.33 8.37 8.84
C VAL A 113 18.91 9.05 7.54
N ARG A 114 19.80 9.83 6.90
CA ARG A 114 19.52 10.44 5.60
C ARG A 114 19.28 9.37 4.51
N ALA A 115 20.13 8.34 4.47
CA ALA A 115 20.02 7.26 3.50
C ALA A 115 18.70 6.48 3.67
N GLU A 116 18.30 6.19 4.91
CA GLU A 116 17.04 5.54 5.25
C GLU A 116 15.83 6.36 4.78
N LEU A 117 15.82 7.68 5.04
CA LEU A 117 14.74 8.56 4.58
C LEU A 117 14.66 8.59 3.04
N ASN A 118 15.80 8.56 2.34
CA ASN A 118 15.80 8.49 0.88
C ASN A 118 15.30 7.15 0.33
N ALA A 119 15.65 6.06 1.01
CA ALA A 119 15.18 4.72 0.68
C ALA A 119 13.67 4.60 0.93
N GLU A 120 13.17 5.21 2.00
CA GLU A 120 11.74 5.30 2.32
C GLU A 120 10.98 6.06 1.23
N PHE A 121 11.48 7.22 0.80
CA PHE A 121 10.93 7.97 -0.33
C PHE A 121 10.88 7.12 -1.60
N SER A 122 12.03 6.55 -2.00
CA SER A 122 12.15 5.79 -3.26
C SER A 122 11.27 4.53 -3.28
N SER A 123 11.24 3.79 -2.17
CA SER A 123 10.41 2.58 -2.05
C SER A 123 8.92 2.92 -2.03
N THR A 124 8.53 4.03 -1.42
CA THR A 124 7.14 4.52 -1.42
C THR A 124 6.71 4.84 -2.84
N LEU A 125 7.48 5.61 -3.62
CA LEU A 125 7.16 5.88 -5.02
C LEU A 125 7.03 4.61 -5.86
N LYS A 126 7.91 3.63 -5.63
CA LYS A 126 7.86 2.36 -6.36
C LYS A 126 6.60 1.55 -6.04
N LEU A 127 6.16 1.54 -4.79
CA LEU A 127 4.92 0.84 -4.42
C LEU A 127 3.69 1.55 -4.97
N ILE A 128 3.69 2.89 -5.01
CA ILE A 128 2.60 3.64 -5.64
C ILE A 128 2.45 3.22 -7.10
N SER A 129 3.56 3.12 -7.85
CA SER A 129 3.52 2.66 -9.25
C SER A 129 3.05 1.22 -9.46
N LEU A 130 2.91 0.43 -8.39
CA LEU A 130 2.47 -0.97 -8.45
C LEU A 130 1.00 -1.12 -8.06
N TYR A 131 0.53 -0.29 -7.13
CA TYR A 131 -0.80 -0.40 -6.55
C TYR A 131 -1.81 0.58 -7.15
N PHE A 132 -1.34 1.70 -7.70
CA PHE A 132 -2.16 2.71 -8.35
C PHE A 132 -1.96 2.64 -9.87
N GLY A 133 -2.99 3.04 -10.63
CA GLY A 133 -2.99 3.01 -12.09
C GLY A 133 -2.50 4.32 -12.71
N ASP A 134 -2.85 4.51 -13.98
CA ASP A 134 -2.37 5.62 -14.82
C ASP A 134 -2.70 7.02 -14.25
N ASP A 135 -3.70 7.14 -13.38
CA ASP A 135 -4.14 8.41 -12.79
C ASP A 135 -3.07 9.02 -11.86
N VAL A 136 -2.13 8.23 -11.34
CA VAL A 136 -1.03 8.72 -10.49
C VAL A 136 0.29 8.92 -11.23
N ASP A 137 0.42 8.47 -12.48
CA ASP A 137 1.72 8.40 -13.18
C ASP A 137 2.37 9.77 -13.37
N VAL A 138 1.58 10.78 -13.75
CA VAL A 138 2.07 12.14 -13.95
C VAL A 138 2.61 12.75 -12.66
N PRO A 139 1.83 12.87 -11.56
CA PRO A 139 2.35 13.44 -10.32
C PRO A 139 3.47 12.58 -9.70
N LEU A 140 3.42 11.25 -9.88
CA LEU A 140 4.48 10.35 -9.43
C LEU A 140 5.80 10.64 -10.18
N LEU A 141 5.73 10.78 -11.50
CA LEU A 141 6.88 11.10 -12.34
C LEU A 141 7.46 12.47 -12.00
N GLU A 142 6.60 13.48 -11.83
CA GLU A 142 7.01 14.83 -11.44
C GLU A 142 7.76 14.83 -10.11
N LEU A 143 7.24 14.11 -9.11
CA LEU A 143 7.90 13.99 -7.80
C LEU A 143 9.20 13.17 -7.88
N SER A 144 9.22 12.07 -8.65
CA SER A 144 10.41 11.21 -8.80
C SER A 144 11.61 11.91 -9.45
N ARG A 145 11.35 12.92 -10.29
CA ARG A 145 12.39 13.71 -10.97
C ARG A 145 13.00 14.80 -10.07
N LYS A 146 12.46 15.02 -8.88
CA LYS A 146 13.01 16.00 -7.93
C LYS A 146 14.25 15.42 -7.26
N GLU A 147 15.41 15.91 -7.66
CA GLU A 147 16.69 15.58 -7.00
C GLU A 147 16.66 15.95 -5.51
N GLN A 148 16.03 17.09 -5.18
CA GLN A 148 15.86 17.58 -3.81
C GLN A 148 14.39 17.51 -3.40
N TRP A 149 13.84 16.29 -3.36
CA TRP A 149 12.45 16.05 -2.96
C TRP A 149 12.10 16.65 -1.58
N TRP A 150 13.11 16.90 -0.74
CA TRP A 150 12.97 17.41 0.62
C TRP A 150 12.92 18.94 0.77
N SER A 151 13.16 19.76 -0.26
CA SER A 151 13.11 21.24 -0.11
C SER A 151 11.80 21.86 -0.59
N ASP A 152 11.43 21.63 -1.85
CA ASP A 152 10.34 22.34 -2.54
C ASP A 152 9.47 21.39 -3.35
N SER A 153 9.06 20.29 -2.72
CA SER A 153 8.19 19.28 -3.36
C SER A 153 6.81 19.17 -2.73
N ARG A 154 6.43 20.11 -1.86
CA ARG A 154 5.14 20.08 -1.16
C ARG A 154 3.96 20.00 -2.13
N ARG A 155 4.00 20.81 -3.20
CA ARG A 155 2.96 20.82 -4.22
C ARG A 155 2.87 19.48 -4.96
N GLU A 156 4.01 18.89 -5.28
CA GLU A 156 4.11 17.59 -5.95
C GLU A 156 3.61 16.46 -5.04
N PHE A 157 3.91 16.50 -3.74
CA PHE A 157 3.31 15.59 -2.75
C PHE A 157 1.79 15.77 -2.65
N GLU A 158 1.29 17.01 -2.57
CA GLU A 158 -0.16 17.30 -2.53
C GLU A 158 -0.87 16.83 -3.81
N ALA A 159 -0.25 17.02 -4.98
CA ALA A 159 -0.76 16.54 -6.26
C ALA A 159 -0.82 15.00 -6.31
N LEU A 160 0.22 14.33 -5.83
CA LEU A 160 0.28 12.88 -5.76
C LEU A 160 -0.79 12.32 -4.80
N ILE A 161 -0.90 12.87 -3.59
CA ILE A 161 -1.92 12.48 -2.62
C ILE A 161 -3.32 12.67 -3.21
N LYS A 162 -3.59 13.81 -3.86
CA LYS A 162 -4.88 14.07 -4.50
C LYS A 162 -5.21 13.06 -5.60
N ALA A 163 -4.23 12.68 -6.42
CA ALA A 163 -4.42 11.66 -7.44
C ALA A 163 -4.72 10.28 -6.83
N MET A 164 -3.96 9.90 -5.79
CA MET A 164 -4.17 8.64 -5.07
C MET A 164 -5.55 8.59 -4.39
N THR A 165 -6.01 9.68 -3.78
CA THR A 165 -7.34 9.75 -3.14
C THR A 165 -8.49 9.68 -4.15
N LYS A 166 -8.28 10.07 -5.42
CA LYS A 166 -9.31 9.95 -6.46
C LYS A 166 -9.54 8.50 -6.91
N GLU A 167 -8.50 7.66 -6.83
CA GLU A 167 -8.56 6.24 -7.18
C GLU A 167 -9.11 5.33 -6.07
N VAL A 168 -9.25 5.86 -4.86
CA VAL A 168 -9.75 5.18 -3.65
C VAL A 168 -11.21 5.51 -3.46
#